data_AF-A0A428WJ48-F1
#
_entry.id   AF-A0A428WJ48-F1
#
_cell.length_a   1.000
_cell.length_b   1.000
_cell.length_c   1.000
_cell.angle_alpha   90.00
_cell.angle_beta   90.00
_cell.angle_gamma   90.00
#
_symmetry.space_group_name_H-M   'P 1'
#
loop_
_entity.id
_entity.type
_entity.pdbx_description
1 polymer ?
#
loop_
_entity_poly.entity_id
_entity_poly.type
_entity_poly.pdbx_seq_one_letter_code
_entity_poly.pdbx_strand_id
1 'polypeptide(L)'
;MLKKMRRGLAAGMLAVVVTLPGGAQPAQAVVDPATVIAVAQQAYALWKEFKGGDKSLEQATQQIIASIESAKTAILSRVDLLAAAEARACARHAVVELADIGQFDAATMRSWAQDVTGCVTLIDSLAATVTDQSAIDQLGFAVNSIGPIALVARARAGFSTQALTAVLVGANNTVATKIDPPCVQQQIAQHSGLRITIRKTCTAGNGDSAFQDVTGHILNAPNFVFDTPRLKTEASRNTSKPLAISVVPLLSAA
;
A
#
# COMPACT_ATOMS: atom_id res chain seq x y z
N MET A 1 46.34 62.54 -19.72
CA MET A 1 45.06 61.81 -19.56
C MET A 1 45.35 60.37 -19.16
N LEU A 2 45.29 60.06 -17.86
CA LEU A 2 45.47 58.70 -17.33
C LEU A 2 44.18 57.89 -17.48
N LYS A 3 44.25 56.67 -18.03
CA LYS A 3 43.18 55.67 -17.94
C LYS A 3 43.73 54.39 -17.30
N LYS A 4 43.21 54.08 -16.11
CA LYS A 4 43.39 52.84 -15.35
C LYS A 4 42.49 51.73 -15.89
N MET A 5 42.96 50.48 -15.93
CA MET A 5 42.20 49.21 -15.83
C MET A 5 43.25 48.07 -15.81
N ARG A 6 43.62 47.38 -14.71
CA ARG A 6 42.93 46.51 -13.72
C ARG A 6 42.31 45.21 -14.27
N ARG A 7 42.91 44.08 -13.81
CA ARG A 7 42.35 42.74 -13.51
C ARG A 7 42.12 41.80 -14.72
N GLY A 8 42.34 40.48 -14.64
CA GLY A 8 42.69 39.60 -13.53
C GLY A 8 43.02 38.18 -14.04
N LEU A 9 43.79 37.43 -13.23
CA LEU A 9 44.16 36.03 -13.45
C LEU A 9 42.93 35.12 -13.24
N ALA A 10 42.61 34.29 -14.23
CA ALA A 10 41.65 33.20 -14.12
C ALA A 10 42.37 31.95 -13.59
N ALA A 11 41.97 31.49 -12.40
CA ALA A 11 42.37 30.21 -11.83
C ALA A 11 41.44 29.12 -12.38
N GLY A 12 41.99 28.18 -13.15
CA GLY A 12 41.28 26.99 -13.61
C GLY A 12 41.19 25.95 -12.49
N MET A 13 39.98 25.70 -11.98
CA MET A 13 39.69 24.52 -11.16
C MET A 13 39.46 23.32 -12.07
N LEU A 14 40.34 22.33 -12.00
CA LEU A 14 40.11 20.99 -12.55
C LEU A 14 39.13 20.25 -11.63
N ALA A 15 37.89 20.07 -12.07
CA ALA A 15 36.93 19.21 -11.40
C ALA A 15 37.28 17.74 -11.71
N VAL A 16 37.79 17.02 -10.72
CA VAL A 16 37.93 15.56 -10.77
C VAL A 16 36.55 14.95 -10.56
N VAL A 17 35.94 14.47 -11.65
CA VAL A 17 34.71 13.67 -11.60
C VAL A 17 35.10 12.27 -11.13
N VAL A 18 34.89 11.98 -9.83
CA VAL A 18 34.97 10.62 -9.31
C VAL A 18 33.71 9.89 -9.75
N THR A 19 33.81 9.10 -10.82
CA THR A 19 32.79 8.12 -11.18
C THR A 19 32.84 6.98 -10.16
N LEU A 20 31.98 7.05 -9.13
CA LEU A 20 31.75 5.90 -8.26
C LEU A 20 31.20 4.76 -9.13
N PRO A 21 31.82 3.57 -9.15
CA PRO A 21 31.21 2.40 -9.78
C PRO A 21 29.85 2.18 -9.12
N GLY A 22 28.80 2.16 -9.93
CA GLY A 22 27.44 1.91 -9.47
C GLY A 22 27.43 0.61 -8.67
N GLY A 23 27.30 0.75 -7.35
CA GLY A 23 27.05 -0.40 -6.49
C GLY A 23 25.81 -1.08 -7.03
N ALA A 24 25.94 -2.34 -7.43
CA ALA A 24 24.79 -3.18 -7.68
C ALA A 24 23.87 -3.03 -6.47
N GLN A 25 22.71 -2.39 -6.66
CA GLN A 25 21.67 -2.41 -5.63
C GLN A 25 21.48 -3.89 -5.31
N PRO A 26 21.52 -4.28 -4.02
CA PRO A 26 21.27 -5.67 -3.66
C PRO A 26 19.98 -6.06 -4.35
N ALA A 27 19.98 -7.23 -5.00
CA ALA A 27 18.78 -7.82 -5.59
C ALA A 27 17.77 -7.99 -4.45
N GLN A 28 17.00 -6.94 -4.18
CA GLN A 28 15.84 -6.98 -3.32
C GLN A 28 14.96 -8.00 -4.00
N ALA A 29 14.82 -9.18 -3.40
CA ALA A 29 13.84 -10.16 -3.83
C ALA A 29 12.55 -9.39 -4.01
N VAL A 30 12.04 -9.35 -5.24
CA VAL A 30 10.80 -8.62 -5.56
C VAL A 30 9.74 -9.20 -4.63
N VAL A 31 9.40 -8.46 -3.59
CA VAL A 31 8.47 -8.94 -2.59
C VAL A 31 7.10 -8.97 -3.24
N ASP A 32 6.60 -10.18 -3.39
CA ASP A 32 5.30 -10.47 -3.95
C ASP A 32 4.21 -9.79 -3.09
N PRO A 33 3.50 -8.77 -3.63
CA PRO A 33 2.44 -8.11 -2.89
C PRO A 33 1.33 -9.10 -2.48
N ALA A 34 1.12 -10.20 -3.22
CA ALA A 34 0.12 -11.20 -2.84
C ALA A 34 0.43 -11.85 -1.47
N THR A 35 1.71 -12.00 -1.12
CA THR A 35 2.12 -12.51 0.22
C THR A 35 1.69 -11.55 1.34
N VAL A 36 1.92 -10.25 1.16
CA VAL A 36 1.53 -9.22 2.14
C VAL A 36 0.01 -9.13 2.25
N ILE A 37 -0.71 -9.22 1.12
CA ILE A 37 -2.17 -9.25 1.08
C ILE A 37 -2.70 -10.45 1.89
N ALA A 38 -2.19 -11.65 1.62
CA ALA A 38 -2.64 -12.86 2.29
C ALA A 38 -2.41 -12.79 3.82
N VAL A 39 -1.24 -12.33 4.26
CA VAL A 39 -0.93 -12.20 5.70
C VAL A 39 -1.80 -11.15 6.38
N ALA A 40 -2.02 -10.00 5.75
CA ALA A 40 -2.89 -8.97 6.30
C ALA A 40 -4.35 -9.45 6.39
N GLN A 41 -4.87 -10.11 5.35
CA GLN A 41 -6.20 -10.73 5.37
C GLN A 41 -6.33 -11.76 6.49
N GLN A 42 -5.35 -12.64 6.64
CA GLN A 42 -5.32 -13.64 7.71
C GLN A 42 -5.32 -12.98 9.09
N ALA A 43 -4.55 -11.90 9.29
CA ALA A 43 -4.50 -11.19 10.57
C ALA A 43 -5.86 -10.55 10.92
N TYR A 44 -6.55 -9.95 9.95
CA TYR A 44 -7.91 -9.44 10.16
C TYR A 44 -8.96 -10.54 10.35
N ALA A 45 -8.82 -11.68 9.69
CA ALA A 45 -9.71 -12.83 9.90
C ALA A 45 -9.57 -13.36 11.34
N LEU A 46 -8.34 -13.51 11.84
CA LEU A 46 -8.06 -13.90 13.22
C LEU A 46 -8.62 -12.88 14.23
N TRP A 47 -8.52 -11.59 13.92
CA TRP A 47 -9.13 -10.55 14.73
C TRP A 47 -10.66 -10.68 14.79
N LYS A 48 -11.30 -10.93 13.65
CA LYS A 48 -12.75 -11.18 13.58
C LYS A 48 -13.16 -12.40 14.41
N GLU A 49 -12.43 -13.50 14.33
CA GLU A 49 -12.70 -14.72 15.11
C GLU A 49 -12.62 -14.45 16.63
N PHE A 50 -11.65 -13.65 17.08
CA PHE A 50 -11.63 -13.17 18.48
C PHE A 50 -12.89 -12.38 18.84
N LYS A 51 -13.27 -11.43 17.99
CA LYS A 51 -14.44 -10.57 18.25
C LYS A 51 -15.77 -11.33 18.20
N GLY A 52 -15.85 -12.41 17.43
CA GLY A 52 -16.97 -13.35 17.39
C GLY A 52 -17.04 -14.32 18.57
N GLY A 53 -15.99 -14.39 19.40
CA GLY A 53 -15.91 -15.31 20.55
C GLY A 53 -15.40 -16.71 20.20
N ASP A 54 -14.98 -16.95 18.96
CA ASP A 54 -14.43 -18.23 18.50
C ASP A 54 -13.01 -18.49 19.04
N LYS A 55 -12.30 -17.42 19.45
CA LYS A 55 -10.96 -17.47 20.04
C LYS A 55 -10.83 -16.57 21.25
N SER A 56 -9.97 -16.96 22.19
CA SER A 56 -9.47 -16.05 23.23
C SER A 56 -8.59 -14.95 22.64
N LEU A 57 -8.46 -13.83 23.35
CA LEU A 57 -7.58 -12.72 22.96
C LEU A 57 -6.13 -13.20 22.82
N GLU A 58 -5.68 -14.06 23.73
CA GLU A 58 -4.32 -14.61 23.76
C GLU A 58 -4.06 -15.48 22.52
N GLN A 59 -4.99 -16.36 22.15
CA GLN A 59 -4.86 -17.20 20.95
C GLN A 59 -4.83 -16.36 19.68
N ALA A 60 -5.74 -15.39 19.54
CA ALA A 60 -5.77 -14.52 18.37
C ALA A 60 -4.51 -13.65 18.30
N THR A 61 -4.04 -13.10 19.42
CA THR A 61 -2.78 -12.36 19.52
C THR A 61 -1.61 -13.19 19.00
N GLN A 62 -1.43 -14.41 19.51
CA GLN A 62 -0.32 -15.28 19.11
C GLN A 62 -0.37 -15.63 17.61
N GLN A 63 -1.56 -15.91 17.07
CA GLN A 63 -1.73 -16.24 15.65
C GLN A 63 -1.51 -15.02 14.75
N ILE A 64 -1.93 -13.83 15.18
CA ILE A 64 -1.66 -12.57 14.47
C ILE A 64 -0.16 -12.27 14.46
N ILE A 65 0.54 -12.41 15.60
CA ILE A 65 2.00 -12.25 15.68
C ILE A 65 2.68 -13.23 14.74
N ALA A 66 2.32 -14.52 14.80
CA ALA A 66 2.93 -15.54 13.93
C ALA A 66 2.71 -15.25 12.45
N SER A 67 1.50 -14.84 12.07
CA SER A 67 1.17 -14.44 10.70
C SER A 67 2.05 -13.28 10.23
N ILE A 68 2.14 -12.21 11.03
CA ILE A 68 2.92 -11.00 10.70
C ILE A 68 4.42 -11.29 10.67
N GLU A 69 4.94 -12.04 11.65
CA GLU A 69 6.36 -12.43 11.69
C GLU A 69 6.74 -13.30 10.48
N SER A 70 5.86 -14.19 10.02
CA SER A 70 6.10 -15.02 8.83
C SER A 70 6.31 -14.22 7.53
N ALA A 71 5.75 -13.01 7.46
CA ALA A 71 5.92 -12.09 6.33
C ALA A 71 6.62 -10.78 6.73
N LYS A 72 7.33 -10.75 7.86
CA LYS A 72 7.96 -9.52 8.39
C LYS A 72 8.84 -8.83 7.37
N THR A 73 9.73 -9.58 6.72
CA THR A 73 10.61 -9.06 5.67
C THR A 73 9.82 -8.45 4.51
N ALA A 74 8.73 -9.11 4.11
CA ALA A 74 7.85 -8.64 3.03
C ALA A 74 7.06 -7.38 3.41
N ILE A 75 6.57 -7.31 4.64
CA ILE A 75 5.90 -6.13 5.19
C ILE A 75 6.88 -4.97 5.29
N LEU A 76 8.07 -5.19 5.86
CA LEU A 76 9.09 -4.17 6.01
C LEU A 76 9.57 -3.64 4.66
N SER A 77 9.76 -4.49 3.65
CA SER A 77 10.13 -4.01 2.31
C SER A 77 9.05 -3.14 1.70
N ARG A 78 7.76 -3.39 1.98
CA ARG A 78 6.65 -2.55 1.50
C ARG A 78 6.56 -1.24 2.27
N VAL A 79 6.75 -1.29 3.59
CA VAL A 79 6.86 -0.09 4.45
C VAL A 79 8.03 0.79 4.00
N ASP A 80 9.16 0.19 3.60
CA ASP A 80 10.34 0.93 3.16
C ASP A 80 10.12 1.71 1.84
N LEU A 81 9.09 1.34 1.05
CA LEU A 81 8.68 2.08 -0.15
C LEU A 81 7.92 3.37 0.16
N LEU A 82 7.38 3.53 1.37
CA LEU A 82 6.62 4.72 1.76
C LEU A 82 7.47 5.97 1.61
N ALA A 83 7.01 6.90 0.77
CA ALA A 83 7.66 8.20 0.62
C ALA A 83 7.58 9.06 1.89
N ALA A 84 6.51 8.91 2.68
CA ALA A 84 6.33 9.63 3.94
C ALA A 84 7.22 9.03 5.04
N ALA A 85 8.29 9.73 5.38
CA ALA A 85 9.31 9.24 6.32
C ALA A 85 8.75 8.94 7.71
N GLU A 86 7.82 9.75 8.22
CA GLU A 86 7.20 9.52 9.52
C GLU A 86 6.33 8.25 9.52
N ALA A 87 5.52 8.06 8.48
CA ALA A 87 4.68 6.86 8.33
C ALA A 87 5.53 5.59 8.21
N ARG A 88 6.63 5.66 7.46
CA ARG A 88 7.60 4.57 7.34
C ARG A 88 8.23 4.22 8.68
N ALA A 89 8.71 5.23 9.42
CA ALA A 89 9.37 5.04 10.70
C ALA A 89 8.41 4.41 11.72
N CYS A 90 7.18 4.92 11.82
CA CYS A 90 6.21 4.39 12.78
C CYS A 90 5.75 2.97 12.43
N ALA A 91 5.53 2.66 11.15
CA ALA A 91 5.13 1.33 10.72
C ALA A 91 6.25 0.31 10.97
N ARG A 92 7.51 0.68 10.68
CA ARG A 92 8.67 -0.15 10.98
C ARG A 92 8.82 -0.41 12.47
N HIS A 93 8.68 0.64 13.29
CA HIS A 93 8.73 0.51 14.75
C HIS A 93 7.65 -0.46 15.27
N ALA A 94 6.40 -0.30 14.83
CA ALA A 94 5.31 -1.18 15.23
C ALA A 94 5.54 -2.67 14.88
N VAL A 95 6.08 -2.95 13.67
CA VAL A 95 6.39 -4.32 13.22
C VAL A 95 7.58 -4.91 13.98
N VAL A 96 8.58 -4.10 14.35
CA VAL A 96 9.75 -4.58 15.10
C VAL A 96 9.36 -4.94 16.53
N GLU A 97 8.69 -4.03 17.24
CA GLU A 97 8.29 -4.19 18.65
C GLU A 97 7.23 -5.28 18.87
N LEU A 98 6.47 -5.65 17.82
CA LEU A 98 5.47 -6.72 17.91
C LEU A 98 6.07 -8.05 18.38
N ALA A 99 7.34 -8.33 18.04
CA ALA A 99 8.02 -9.55 18.47
C ALA A 99 8.15 -9.64 20.02
N ASP A 100 8.24 -8.49 20.69
CA ASP A 100 8.51 -8.38 22.12
C ASP A 100 7.24 -8.08 22.95
N ILE A 101 6.07 -8.01 22.30
CA ILE A 101 4.77 -7.73 22.94
C ILE A 101 4.42 -8.68 24.10
N GLY A 102 5.01 -9.88 24.14
CA GLY A 102 4.85 -10.84 25.25
C GLY A 102 5.56 -10.41 26.55
N GLN A 103 6.58 -9.55 26.44
CA GLN A 103 7.42 -9.10 27.54
C GLN A 103 7.01 -7.73 28.11
N PHE A 104 6.08 -7.04 27.45
CA PHE A 104 5.62 -5.73 27.89
C PHE A 104 4.85 -5.81 29.21
N ASP A 105 5.25 -4.99 30.16
CA ASP A 105 4.43 -4.72 31.33
C ASP A 105 3.18 -3.89 30.95
N ALA A 106 2.27 -3.71 31.91
CA ALA A 106 1.02 -3.01 31.64
C ALA A 106 1.20 -1.54 31.25
N ALA A 107 2.26 -0.87 31.71
CA ALA A 107 2.52 0.53 31.36
C ALA A 107 3.05 0.65 29.93
N THR A 108 4.04 -0.18 29.59
CA THR A 108 4.64 -0.30 28.26
C THR A 108 3.60 -0.69 27.22
N MET A 109 2.75 -1.67 27.52
CA MET A 109 1.66 -2.10 26.64
C MET A 109 0.68 -0.97 26.32
N ARG A 110 0.31 -0.14 27.31
CA ARG A 110 -0.59 1.01 27.08
C ARG A 110 0.05 2.09 26.24
N SER A 111 1.32 2.44 26.52
CA SER A 111 2.06 3.43 25.73
C SER A 111 2.18 2.97 24.28
N TRP A 112 2.68 1.75 24.07
CA TRP A 112 2.85 1.19 22.74
C TRP A 112 1.52 1.06 21.98
N ALA A 113 0.43 0.66 22.64
CA ALA A 113 -0.89 0.63 22.01
C ALA A 113 -1.35 2.01 21.52
N GLN A 114 -1.04 3.08 22.25
CA GLN A 114 -1.32 4.46 21.82
C GLN A 114 -0.44 4.86 20.63
N ASP A 115 0.85 4.53 20.67
CA ASP A 115 1.81 4.86 19.61
C ASP A 115 1.44 4.18 18.29
N VAL A 116 1.14 2.88 18.32
CA VAL A 116 0.72 2.13 17.12
C VAL A 116 -0.64 2.63 16.62
N THR A 117 -1.57 3.01 17.50
CA THR A 117 -2.82 3.68 17.10
C THR A 117 -2.54 5.00 16.38
N GLY A 118 -1.63 5.82 16.92
CA GLY A 118 -1.21 7.08 16.31
C GLY A 118 -0.61 6.89 14.93
N CYS A 119 0.18 5.82 14.73
CA CYS A 119 0.72 5.44 13.43
C CYS A 119 -0.39 5.14 12.40
N VAL A 120 -1.43 4.38 12.78
CA VAL A 120 -2.59 4.13 11.91
C VAL A 120 -3.29 5.43 11.53
N THR A 121 -3.55 6.31 12.49
CA THR A 121 -4.20 7.60 12.24
C THR A 121 -3.36 8.53 11.35
N LEU A 122 -2.03 8.52 11.52
CA LEU A 122 -1.12 9.25 10.63
C LEU A 122 -1.21 8.73 9.19
N ILE A 123 -1.17 7.41 9.00
CA ILE A 123 -1.26 6.80 7.67
C ILE A 123 -2.62 7.10 7.02
N ASP A 124 -3.71 7.03 7.77
CA ASP A 124 -5.06 7.39 7.29
C ASP A 124 -5.12 8.86 6.83
N SER A 125 -4.60 9.78 7.65
CA SER A 125 -4.54 11.21 7.31
C SER A 125 -3.74 11.48 6.03
N LEU A 126 -2.61 10.78 5.86
CA LEU A 126 -1.81 10.85 4.64
C LEU A 126 -2.57 10.28 3.44
N ALA A 127 -3.24 9.13 3.58
CA ALA A 127 -4.02 8.52 2.51
C ALA A 127 -5.19 9.42 2.06
N ALA A 128 -5.78 10.16 2.98
CA ALA A 128 -6.83 11.13 2.70
C ALA A 128 -6.33 12.36 1.92
N THR A 129 -5.08 12.78 2.09
CA THR A 129 -4.53 14.02 1.52
C THR A 129 -3.73 13.82 0.23
N VAL A 130 -3.05 12.69 0.10
CA VAL A 130 -2.24 12.37 -1.09
C VAL A 130 -3.14 12.11 -2.30
N THR A 131 -2.67 12.53 -3.48
CA THR A 131 -3.35 12.35 -4.78
C THR A 131 -2.65 11.36 -5.69
N ASP A 132 -1.35 11.12 -5.49
CA ASP A 132 -0.59 10.14 -6.25
C ASP A 132 -1.03 8.71 -5.92
N GLN A 133 -1.48 7.97 -6.93
CA GLN A 133 -2.03 6.62 -6.74
C GLN A 133 -1.00 5.62 -6.22
N SER A 134 0.27 5.74 -6.62
CA SER A 134 1.33 4.86 -6.13
C SER A 134 1.60 5.09 -4.64
N ALA A 135 1.61 6.36 -4.20
CA ALA A 135 1.79 6.70 -2.80
C ALA A 135 0.58 6.24 -1.94
N ILE A 136 -0.65 6.40 -2.45
CA ILE A 136 -1.84 5.85 -1.76
C ILE A 136 -1.78 4.33 -1.68
N ASP A 137 -1.30 3.67 -2.73
CA ASP A 137 -1.12 2.21 -2.74
C ASP A 137 -0.17 1.73 -1.64
N GLN A 138 0.98 2.41 -1.49
CA GLN A 138 1.93 2.12 -0.42
C GLN A 138 1.32 2.37 0.97
N LEU A 139 0.58 3.47 1.14
CA LEU A 139 -0.14 3.77 2.39
C LEU A 139 -1.22 2.72 2.68
N GLY A 140 -1.87 2.18 1.65
CA GLY A 140 -2.84 1.09 1.75
C GLY A 140 -2.23 -0.21 2.25
N PHE A 141 -1.04 -0.58 1.78
CA PHE A 141 -0.29 -1.70 2.35
C PHE A 141 0.11 -1.44 3.80
N ALA A 142 0.57 -0.22 4.11
CA ALA A 142 1.01 0.14 5.44
C ALA A 142 -0.14 0.08 6.46
N VAL A 143 -1.28 0.72 6.18
CA VAL A 143 -2.42 0.74 7.10
C VAL A 143 -2.96 -0.66 7.37
N ASN A 144 -2.95 -1.55 6.35
CA ASN A 144 -3.41 -2.92 6.52
C ASN A 144 -2.39 -3.85 7.19
N SER A 145 -1.11 -3.51 7.17
CA SER A 145 -0.09 -4.22 7.92
C SER A 145 -0.12 -3.83 9.40
N ILE A 146 -0.31 -2.54 9.71
CA ILE A 146 -0.28 -2.01 11.08
C ILE A 146 -1.65 -2.09 11.77
N GLY A 147 -2.77 -2.09 11.03
CA GLY A 147 -4.12 -2.12 11.59
C GLY A 147 -4.38 -3.30 12.54
N PRO A 148 -4.09 -4.56 12.17
CA PRO A 148 -4.24 -5.70 13.08
C PRO A 148 -3.33 -5.60 14.31
N ILE A 149 -2.12 -5.06 14.17
CA ILE A 149 -1.18 -4.81 15.28
C ILE A 149 -1.81 -3.83 16.26
N ALA A 150 -2.34 -2.71 15.77
CA ALA A 150 -2.98 -1.68 16.58
C ALA A 150 -4.21 -2.22 17.32
N LEU A 151 -5.03 -3.04 16.66
CA LEU A 151 -6.21 -3.66 17.26
C LEU A 151 -5.85 -4.58 18.42
N VAL A 152 -4.87 -5.48 18.22
CA VAL A 152 -4.36 -6.38 19.26
C VAL A 152 -3.72 -5.60 20.40
N ALA A 153 -2.87 -4.61 20.09
CA ALA A 153 -2.22 -3.79 21.10
C ALA A 153 -3.24 -3.09 22.01
N ARG A 154 -4.27 -2.46 21.42
CA ARG A 154 -5.34 -1.82 22.17
C ARG A 154 -6.12 -2.81 23.04
N ALA A 155 -6.49 -3.96 22.50
CA ALA A 155 -7.21 -4.98 23.26
C ALA A 155 -6.38 -5.47 24.46
N ARG A 156 -5.10 -5.77 24.27
CA ARG A 156 -4.19 -6.19 25.36
C ARG A 156 -3.95 -5.08 26.39
N ALA A 157 -3.95 -3.82 25.96
CA ALA A 157 -3.87 -2.66 26.83
C ALA A 157 -5.18 -2.38 27.61
N GLY A 158 -6.27 -3.10 27.32
CA GLY A 158 -7.59 -2.89 27.91
C GLY A 158 -8.33 -1.68 27.32
N PHE A 159 -7.93 -1.18 26.16
CA PHE A 159 -8.59 -0.07 25.46
C PHE A 159 -9.70 -0.57 24.52
N SER A 160 -10.73 0.25 24.34
CA SER A 160 -11.74 0.02 23.30
C SER A 160 -11.09 0.11 21.91
N THR A 161 -11.49 -0.79 21.01
CA THR A 161 -11.06 -0.82 19.60
C THR A 161 -12.07 -0.19 18.64
N GLN A 162 -13.27 0.16 19.10
CA GLN A 162 -14.38 0.59 18.23
C GLN A 162 -14.02 1.79 17.34
N ALA A 163 -13.43 2.83 17.91
CA ALA A 163 -13.02 4.02 17.14
C ALA A 163 -11.91 3.69 16.14
N LEU A 164 -10.95 2.84 16.52
CA LEU A 164 -9.88 2.39 15.63
C LEU A 164 -10.45 1.55 14.48
N THR A 165 -11.40 0.66 14.74
CA THR A 165 -12.11 -0.11 13.71
C THR A 165 -12.76 0.83 12.69
N ALA A 166 -13.44 1.88 13.15
CA ALA A 166 -14.05 2.87 12.26
C ALA A 166 -13.00 3.62 11.40
N VAL A 167 -11.86 3.99 11.99
CA VAL A 167 -10.72 4.58 11.25
C VAL A 167 -10.20 3.62 10.19
N LEU A 168 -10.00 2.34 10.52
CA LEU A 168 -9.51 1.34 9.58
C LEU A 168 -10.50 1.08 8.43
N VAL A 169 -11.81 1.10 8.70
CA VAL A 169 -12.84 1.03 7.66
C VAL A 169 -12.78 2.26 6.75
N GLY A 170 -12.68 3.46 7.32
CA GLY A 170 -12.55 4.71 6.57
C GLY A 170 -11.30 4.75 5.69
N ALA A 171 -10.15 4.36 6.24
CA ALA A 171 -8.88 4.29 5.53
C ALA A 171 -8.96 3.32 4.34
N ASN A 172 -9.52 2.13 4.54
CA ASN A 172 -9.65 1.13 3.50
C ASN A 172 -10.62 1.55 2.38
N ASN A 173 -11.75 2.19 2.73
CA ASN A 173 -12.64 2.77 1.72
C ASN A 173 -11.95 3.88 0.92
N THR A 174 -11.14 4.72 1.58
CA THR A 174 -10.37 5.79 0.95
C THR A 174 -9.36 5.22 -0.04
N VAL A 175 -8.58 4.23 0.38
CA VAL A 175 -7.62 3.52 -0.49
C VAL A 175 -8.37 2.93 -1.68
N ALA A 176 -9.36 2.06 -1.44
CA ALA A 176 -10.08 1.35 -2.50
C ALA A 176 -10.69 2.28 -3.56
N THR A 177 -11.15 3.46 -3.15
CA THR A 177 -11.72 4.48 -4.04
C THR A 177 -10.64 5.21 -4.83
N LYS A 178 -9.56 5.64 -4.18
CA LYS A 178 -8.57 6.51 -4.84
C LYS A 178 -7.60 5.78 -5.77
N ILE A 179 -7.33 4.49 -5.55
CA ILE A 179 -6.48 3.68 -6.45
C ILE A 179 -7.30 2.87 -7.45
N ASP A 180 -8.54 3.29 -7.73
CA ASP A 180 -9.33 2.70 -8.81
C ASP A 180 -8.65 2.96 -10.17
N PRO A 181 -8.31 1.91 -10.95
CA PRO A 181 -7.54 2.09 -12.16
C PRO A 181 -8.39 2.79 -13.25
N PRO A 182 -7.89 3.89 -13.85
CA PRO A 182 -8.52 4.46 -15.03
C PRO A 182 -8.48 3.48 -16.19
N CYS A 183 -9.48 3.57 -17.07
CA CYS A 183 -9.56 2.75 -18.28
C CYS A 183 -9.68 3.61 -19.53
N VAL A 184 -8.89 3.28 -20.56
CA VAL A 184 -8.87 3.97 -21.85
C VAL A 184 -9.30 3.01 -22.95
N GLN A 185 -10.00 3.53 -23.96
CA GLN A 185 -10.35 2.79 -25.18
C GLN A 185 -9.55 3.33 -26.35
N GLN A 186 -8.98 2.43 -27.15
CA GLN A 186 -8.16 2.77 -28.31
C GLN A 186 -8.46 1.83 -29.46
N GLN A 187 -8.58 2.37 -30.67
CA GLN A 187 -8.58 1.55 -31.87
C GLN A 187 -7.16 1.04 -32.12
N ILE A 188 -6.97 -0.28 -32.08
CA ILE A 188 -5.64 -0.90 -32.23
C ILE A 188 -5.43 -1.55 -33.60
N ALA A 189 -6.51 -1.78 -34.35
CA ALA A 189 -6.43 -2.33 -35.70
C ALA A 189 -7.60 -1.87 -36.56
N GLN A 190 -7.32 -1.66 -37.85
CA GLN A 190 -8.31 -1.56 -38.91
C GLN A 190 -8.11 -2.72 -39.87
N HIS A 191 -9.16 -3.50 -40.08
CA HIS A 191 -9.16 -4.67 -40.95
C HIS A 191 -9.71 -4.31 -42.33
N SER A 192 -9.65 -5.24 -43.29
CA SER A 192 -10.25 -5.04 -44.61
C SER A 192 -11.75 -4.71 -44.50
N GLY A 193 -12.18 -3.68 -45.22
CA GLY A 193 -13.55 -3.17 -45.17
C GLY A 193 -13.80 -2.28 -43.96
N LEU A 194 -14.95 -2.46 -43.32
CA LEU A 194 -15.43 -1.62 -42.21
C LEU A 194 -15.26 -2.29 -40.84
N ARG A 195 -14.31 -3.22 -40.68
CA ARG A 195 -14.06 -3.91 -39.41
C ARG A 195 -12.90 -3.27 -38.66
N ILE A 196 -13.08 -3.04 -37.37
CA ILE A 196 -12.05 -2.47 -36.48
C ILE A 196 -11.93 -3.31 -35.21
N THR A 197 -10.76 -3.26 -34.57
CA THR A 197 -10.55 -3.77 -33.21
C THR A 197 -10.34 -2.59 -32.26
N ILE A 198 -11.19 -2.50 -31.23
CA ILE A 198 -11.00 -1.58 -30.12
C ILE A 198 -10.47 -2.37 -28.92
N ARG A 199 -9.40 -1.88 -28.31
CA ARG A 199 -8.86 -2.33 -27.04
C ARG A 199 -9.36 -1.42 -25.94
N LYS A 200 -9.87 -1.98 -24.84
CA LYS A 200 -10.02 -1.27 -23.57
C LYS A 200 -8.94 -1.73 -22.61
N THR A 201 -8.11 -0.82 -22.14
CA THR A 201 -7.03 -1.08 -21.19
C THR A 201 -7.31 -0.34 -19.90
N CYS A 202 -7.25 -1.01 -18.76
CA CYS A 202 -7.23 -0.39 -17.44
C CYS A 202 -5.82 -0.50 -16.86
N THR A 203 -5.30 0.58 -16.27
CA THR A 203 -3.94 0.62 -15.71
C THR A 203 -3.99 1.13 -14.28
N ALA A 204 -3.41 0.39 -13.34
CA ALA A 204 -3.29 0.78 -11.95
C ALA A 204 -2.09 1.68 -11.69
N GLY A 205 -2.07 2.38 -10.55
CA GLY A 205 -1.00 3.30 -10.17
C GLY A 205 0.39 2.67 -10.04
N ASN A 206 0.47 1.35 -9.85
CA ASN A 206 1.72 0.57 -9.84
C ASN A 206 2.20 0.16 -11.25
N GLY A 207 1.47 0.55 -12.31
CA GLY A 207 1.77 0.22 -13.71
C GLY A 207 1.17 -1.10 -14.21
N ASP A 208 0.57 -1.92 -13.34
CA ASP A 208 -0.12 -3.13 -13.79
C ASP A 208 -1.32 -2.77 -14.65
N SER A 209 -1.56 -3.57 -15.68
CA SER A 209 -2.67 -3.36 -16.59
C SER A 209 -3.39 -4.65 -16.94
N ALA A 210 -4.62 -4.49 -17.40
CA ALA A 210 -5.44 -5.53 -17.99
C ALA A 210 -6.17 -4.95 -19.19
N PHE A 211 -6.39 -5.76 -20.23
CA PHE A 211 -7.05 -5.31 -21.45
C PHE A 211 -8.05 -6.31 -22.00
N GLN A 212 -8.99 -5.81 -22.80
CA GLN A 212 -9.93 -6.60 -23.58
C GLN A 212 -10.02 -6.03 -24.99
N ASP A 213 -9.89 -6.90 -25.98
CA ASP A 213 -10.04 -6.56 -27.38
C ASP A 213 -11.42 -7.00 -27.89
N VAL A 214 -12.12 -6.08 -28.55
CA VAL A 214 -13.40 -6.36 -29.20
C VAL A 214 -13.26 -5.99 -30.67
N THR A 215 -13.56 -6.96 -31.53
CA THR A 215 -13.51 -6.78 -32.99
C THR A 215 -14.93 -6.79 -33.55
N GLY A 216 -15.27 -5.77 -34.34
CA GLY A 216 -16.59 -5.66 -34.94
C GLY A 216 -16.64 -4.64 -36.06
N HIS A 217 -17.84 -4.37 -36.54
CA HIS A 217 -18.08 -3.35 -37.57
C HIS A 217 -17.92 -1.94 -36.98
N ILE A 218 -17.30 -1.01 -37.71
CA ILE A 218 -16.99 0.35 -37.24
C ILE A 218 -18.25 1.13 -36.85
N LEU A 219 -19.36 0.91 -37.57
CA LEU A 219 -20.66 1.50 -37.23
C LEU A 219 -21.21 1.01 -35.87
N ASN A 220 -20.74 -0.13 -35.38
CA ASN A 220 -21.14 -0.70 -34.09
C ASN A 220 -20.12 -0.40 -32.97
N ALA A 221 -19.03 0.31 -33.25
CA ALA A 221 -17.97 0.56 -32.27
C ALA A 221 -18.48 1.25 -30.98
N PRO A 222 -19.43 2.21 -31.02
CA PRO A 222 -20.00 2.78 -29.79
C PRO A 222 -20.74 1.76 -28.92
N ASN A 223 -21.18 0.63 -29.49
CA ASN A 223 -21.95 -0.42 -28.81
C ASN A 223 -21.07 -1.61 -28.37
N PHE A 224 -19.74 -1.51 -28.48
CA PHE A 224 -18.86 -2.58 -28.02
C PHE A 224 -18.93 -2.70 -26.49
N VAL A 225 -19.26 -3.89 -26.02
CA VAL A 225 -19.38 -4.20 -24.60
C VAL A 225 -18.01 -4.59 -24.05
N PHE A 226 -17.59 -3.94 -22.97
CA PHE A 226 -16.37 -4.27 -22.25
C PHE A 226 -16.68 -4.61 -20.80
N ASP A 227 -16.11 -5.70 -20.31
CA ASP A 227 -16.18 -6.09 -18.90
C ASP A 227 -15.21 -5.23 -18.08
N THR A 228 -15.64 -3.99 -17.85
CA THR A 228 -14.82 -2.99 -17.15
C THR A 228 -14.56 -3.38 -15.69
N PRO A 229 -15.54 -3.92 -14.92
CA PRO A 229 -15.28 -4.42 -13.58
C PRO A 229 -14.16 -5.47 -13.53
N ARG A 230 -14.20 -6.49 -14.40
CA ARG A 230 -13.13 -7.50 -14.47
C ARG A 230 -11.77 -6.88 -14.78
N LEU A 231 -11.70 -6.00 -15.77
CA LEU A 231 -10.45 -5.33 -16.15
C LEU A 231 -9.87 -4.51 -15.00
N LYS A 232 -10.71 -3.80 -14.25
CA LYS A 232 -10.25 -3.05 -13.08
C LYS A 232 -9.71 -3.96 -11.97
N THR A 233 -10.42 -5.05 -11.67
CA THR A 233 -9.97 -6.06 -10.69
C THR A 233 -8.63 -6.65 -11.08
N GLU A 234 -8.48 -7.09 -12.34
CA GLU A 234 -7.24 -7.68 -12.86
C GLU A 234 -6.07 -6.68 -12.88
N ALA A 235 -6.31 -5.43 -13.28
CA ALA A 235 -5.30 -4.38 -13.26
C ALA A 235 -4.84 -4.06 -11.83
N SER A 236 -5.72 -4.14 -10.84
CA SER A 236 -5.39 -3.87 -9.43
C SER A 236 -4.91 -5.09 -8.62
N ARG A 237 -4.68 -6.24 -9.24
CA ARG A 237 -4.45 -7.51 -8.51
C ARG A 237 -3.22 -7.49 -7.57
N ASN A 238 -2.21 -6.69 -7.88
CA ASN A 238 -0.98 -6.56 -7.09
C ASN A 238 -0.89 -5.23 -6.32
N THR A 239 -1.98 -4.48 -6.24
CA THR A 239 -2.08 -3.28 -5.40
C THR A 239 -2.68 -3.63 -4.05
N SER A 240 -2.77 -2.67 -3.15
CA SER A 240 -3.47 -2.74 -1.87
C SER A 240 -5.00 -2.71 -2.02
N LYS A 241 -5.54 -2.51 -3.23
CA LYS A 241 -6.99 -2.42 -3.47
C LYS A 241 -7.75 -3.70 -3.10
N PRO A 242 -7.33 -4.91 -3.54
CA PRO A 242 -8.01 -6.14 -3.18
C PRO A 242 -8.02 -6.36 -1.66
N LEU A 243 -6.90 -6.05 -1.00
CA LEU A 243 -6.78 -6.07 0.45
C LEU A 243 -7.79 -5.12 1.10
N ALA A 244 -7.80 -3.84 0.69
CA ALA A 244 -8.68 -2.83 1.24
C ALA A 244 -10.16 -3.19 1.13
N ILE A 245 -10.58 -3.74 -0.01
CA ILE A 245 -11.96 -4.21 -0.22
C ILE A 245 -12.27 -5.41 0.69
N SER A 246 -11.37 -6.38 0.76
CA SER A 246 -11.59 -7.62 1.52
C SER A 246 -11.62 -7.44 3.04
N VAL A 247 -10.92 -6.42 3.56
CA VAL A 247 -10.78 -6.17 4.99
C VAL A 247 -11.99 -5.46 5.59
N VAL A 248 -12.69 -4.62 4.82
CA VAL A 248 -13.86 -3.87 5.33
C VAL A 248 -14.93 -4.80 5.94
N PRO A 249 -15.38 -5.88 5.27
CA PRO A 249 -16.32 -6.83 5.88
C PRO A 249 -15.78 -7.54 7.13
N LEU A 250 -14.46 -7.76 7.22
CA LEU A 250 -13.83 -8.38 8.39
C LEU A 250 -13.87 -7.45 9.60
N LEU A 251 -13.73 -6.15 9.37
CA LEU A 251 -13.79 -5.11 10.40
C LEU A 251 -15.22 -4.77 10.84
N SER A 252 -16.19 -4.76 9.91
CA SER A 252 -17.58 -4.41 10.24
C SER A 252 -18.33 -5.52 10.99
N ALA A 253 -17.84 -6.75 10.94
CA ALA A 253 -18.40 -7.90 11.66
C ALA A 253 -17.78 -8.11 13.06
N ALA A 254 -16.85 -7.23 13.47
CA ALA A 254 -16.00 -7.36 14.65
C ALA A 254 -16.30 -6.24 15.66
#